data_AF-A0A6N9SHS5-F1
#
_entry.id   AF-A0A6N9SHS5-F1
#
_cell.length_a   1.000
_cell.length_b   1.000
_cell.length_c   1.000
_cell.angle_alpha   90.00
_cell.angle_beta   90.00
_cell.angle_gamma   90.00
#
_symmetry.space_group_name_H-M   'P 1'
#
loop_
_entity.id
_entity.type
_entity.pdbx_description
1 polymer ?
#
loop_
_entity_poly.entity_id
_entity_poly.type
_entity_poly.pdbx_seq_one_letter_code
_entity_poly.pdbx_strand_id
1 'polypeptide(L)'
;MEFEERYFREELDYLRQLSKLLATEKPHLARFLAEKDADPDIERLLEGVAFLTGNLRQKIEDEFPELTHGLIKMLWPNYLRPVPAMTLIEYTPDMDKSSVPVLIPRNEQFTTNAGEIRVDEVLPSDAKKEEPPPCTFTLCRDIWLLPVRLEQIENRSTTRNGVINITFSVAPGTDFRTLDLNKLRFWLGNDDNYTRDQLYLWFCEYLQGADLTVGEQHIRLPEFMLKAVGFEPQDAMLPWPKNVHSGYRILQEYFCYPDAFLFFDLCG
;
A
#
# COMPACT_ATOMS: atom_id res chain seq x y z
N MET A 1 -7.42 -19.81 -15.60
CA MET A 1 -7.35 -20.68 -14.41
C MET A 1 -6.29 -21.70 -14.72
N GLU A 2 -5.24 -21.75 -13.91
CA GLU A 2 -4.19 -22.75 -14.06
C GLU A 2 -4.76 -24.09 -13.56
N PHE A 3 -4.57 -25.15 -14.33
CA PHE A 3 -5.10 -26.46 -13.99
C PHE A 3 -4.33 -27.02 -12.78
N GLU A 4 -5.04 -27.32 -11.69
CA GLU A 4 -4.40 -27.93 -10.53
C GLU A 4 -4.25 -29.44 -10.74
N GLU A 5 -3.00 -29.92 -10.75
CA GLU A 5 -2.67 -31.34 -10.94
C GLU A 5 -3.36 -32.25 -9.90
N ARG A 6 -3.69 -31.71 -8.71
CA ARG A 6 -4.40 -32.44 -7.66
C ARG A 6 -5.73 -33.00 -8.17
N TYR A 7 -6.55 -32.21 -8.87
CA TYR A 7 -7.86 -32.66 -9.35
C TYR A 7 -7.74 -33.79 -10.37
N PHE A 8 -6.75 -33.73 -11.26
CA PHE A 8 -6.45 -34.83 -12.17
C PHE A 8 -6.14 -36.12 -11.43
N ARG A 9 -5.22 -36.06 -10.45
CA ARG A 9 -4.77 -37.24 -9.72
C ARG A 9 -5.89 -37.86 -8.89
N GLU A 10 -6.70 -37.02 -8.23
CA GLU A 10 -7.86 -37.48 -7.46
C GLU A 10 -8.91 -38.15 -8.35
N GLU A 11 -9.24 -37.55 -9.50
CA GLU A 11 -10.19 -38.14 -10.45
C GLU A 11 -9.65 -39.44 -11.06
N LEU A 12 -8.35 -39.50 -11.40
CA LEU A 12 -7.73 -40.71 -11.93
C LEU A 12 -7.72 -41.84 -10.89
N ASP A 13 -7.40 -41.53 -9.64
CA ASP A 13 -7.43 -42.50 -8.55
C ASP A 13 -8.87 -42.96 -8.25
N TYR A 14 -9.83 -42.05 -8.27
CA TYR A 14 -11.25 -42.37 -8.16
C TYR A 14 -11.71 -43.33 -9.27
N LEU A 15 -11.38 -43.03 -10.54
CA LEU A 15 -11.69 -43.89 -11.67
C LEU A 15 -11.04 -45.27 -11.55
N ARG A 16 -9.78 -45.33 -11.08
CA ARG A 16 -9.08 -46.61 -10.84
C ARG A 16 -9.72 -47.41 -9.72
N GLN A 17 -10.15 -46.78 -8.63
CA GLN A 17 -10.86 -47.45 -7.55
C GLN A 17 -12.22 -47.98 -8.02
N LEU A 18 -12.98 -47.16 -8.74
CA LEU A 18 -14.28 -47.55 -9.31
C LEU A 18 -14.13 -48.73 -10.29
N SER A 19 -13.10 -48.69 -11.12
CA SER A 19 -12.81 -49.75 -12.10
C SER A 19 -12.51 -51.09 -11.42
N LYS A 20 -11.78 -51.08 -10.29
CA LYS A 20 -11.53 -52.29 -9.47
C LYS A 20 -12.80 -52.85 -8.84
N LEU A 21 -13.66 -51.98 -8.30
CA LEU A 21 -14.94 -52.39 -7.72
C LEU A 21 -15.85 -53.01 -8.79
N LEU A 22 -15.99 -52.36 -9.95
CA LEU A 22 -16.80 -52.85 -11.05
C LEU A 22 -16.29 -54.18 -11.62
N ALA A 23 -14.96 -54.37 -11.66
CA ALA A 23 -14.37 -55.63 -12.07
C ALA A 23 -14.71 -56.81 -11.12
N THR A 24 -14.88 -56.53 -9.83
CA THR A 24 -15.28 -57.53 -8.83
C THR A 24 -16.75 -57.92 -9.01
N GLU A 25 -17.63 -56.95 -9.29
CA GLU A 25 -19.04 -57.21 -9.57
C GLU A 25 -19.28 -57.86 -10.94
N LYS A 26 -18.49 -57.48 -11.95
CA LYS A 26 -18.62 -57.94 -13.34
C LYS A 26 -17.30 -58.52 -13.84
N PRO A 27 -17.02 -59.81 -13.57
CA PRO A 27 -15.75 -60.43 -13.90
C PRO A 27 -15.38 -60.40 -15.39
N HIS A 28 -16.38 -60.42 -16.29
CA HIS A 28 -16.15 -60.34 -17.74
C HIS A 28 -15.60 -58.99 -18.20
N LEU A 29 -15.71 -57.93 -17.39
CA LEU A 29 -15.14 -56.60 -17.67
C LEU A 29 -13.77 -56.38 -17.00
N ALA A 30 -13.33 -57.27 -16.11
CA ALA A 30 -12.11 -57.10 -15.32
C ALA A 30 -10.84 -56.94 -16.18
N ARG A 31 -10.78 -57.68 -17.29
CA ARG A 31 -9.70 -57.61 -18.28
C ARG A 31 -9.53 -56.21 -18.89
N PHE A 32 -10.60 -55.42 -18.97
CA PHE A 32 -10.57 -54.08 -19.54
C PHE A 32 -10.36 -52.98 -18.49
N LEU A 33 -10.59 -53.27 -17.20
CA LEU A 33 -10.76 -52.23 -16.17
C LEU A 33 -9.81 -52.34 -14.98
N ALA A 34 -9.30 -53.52 -14.63
CA ALA A 34 -8.61 -53.72 -13.34
C ALA A 34 -7.31 -54.53 -13.40
N GLU A 35 -7.05 -55.26 -14.49
CA GLU A 35 -5.84 -56.07 -14.63
C GLU A 35 -4.60 -55.23 -14.98
N LYS A 36 -3.42 -55.64 -14.52
CA LYS A 36 -2.12 -54.97 -14.80
C LYS A 36 -1.70 -55.02 -16.28
N ASP A 37 -2.29 -55.94 -17.06
CA ASP A 37 -2.12 -56.06 -18.50
C ASP A 37 -3.23 -55.32 -19.27
N ALA A 38 -3.84 -54.31 -18.65
CA ALA A 38 -4.84 -53.47 -19.30
C ALA A 38 -4.25 -52.80 -20.55
N ASP A 39 -5.10 -52.65 -21.57
CA ASP A 39 -4.75 -51.99 -22.82
C ASP A 39 -4.26 -50.55 -22.53
N PRO A 40 -3.04 -50.17 -22.97
CA PRO A 40 -2.52 -48.81 -22.81
C PRO A 40 -3.46 -47.72 -23.35
N ASP A 41 -4.29 -48.04 -24.35
CA ASP A 41 -5.25 -47.09 -24.90
C ASP A 41 -6.44 -46.84 -23.94
N ILE A 42 -6.81 -47.83 -23.11
CA ILE A 42 -7.83 -47.67 -22.07
C ILE A 42 -7.28 -46.83 -20.92
N GLU A 43 -6.03 -47.04 -20.52
CA GLU A 43 -5.40 -46.22 -19.47
C GLU A 43 -5.31 -44.75 -19.90
N ARG A 44 -4.90 -44.49 -21.14
CA ARG A 44 -4.93 -43.13 -21.72
C ARG A 44 -6.33 -42.54 -21.81
N LEU A 45 -7.35 -43.36 -22.05
CA LEU A 45 -8.73 -42.90 -22.04
C LEU A 45 -9.17 -42.50 -20.63
N LEU A 46 -8.82 -43.28 -19.60
CA LEU A 46 -9.10 -42.94 -18.21
C LEU A 46 -8.38 -41.66 -17.77
N GLU A 47 -7.13 -41.48 -18.20
CA GLU A 47 -6.39 -40.23 -18.00
C GLU A 47 -7.09 -39.06 -18.71
N GLY A 48 -7.49 -39.23 -19.97
CA GLY A 48 -8.22 -38.20 -20.72
C GLY A 48 -9.54 -37.82 -20.06
N VAL A 49 -10.29 -38.80 -19.53
CA VAL A 49 -11.53 -38.55 -18.78
C VAL A 49 -11.22 -37.85 -17.47
N ALA A 50 -10.24 -38.30 -16.69
CA ALA A 50 -9.83 -37.65 -15.44
C ALA A 50 -9.38 -36.20 -15.64
N PHE A 51 -8.72 -35.90 -16.76
CA PHE A 51 -8.33 -34.54 -17.12
C PHE A 51 -9.54 -33.64 -17.40
N LEU A 52 -10.53 -34.16 -18.15
CA LEU A 52 -11.75 -33.41 -18.46
C LEU A 52 -12.63 -33.22 -17.21
N THR A 53 -12.80 -34.26 -16.38
CA THR A 53 -13.63 -34.20 -15.17
C THR A 53 -12.94 -33.42 -14.06
N GLY A 54 -11.60 -33.50 -13.94
CA GLY A 54 -10.82 -32.73 -12.99
C GLY A 54 -10.97 -31.23 -13.18
N ASN A 55 -10.93 -30.77 -14.43
CA ASN A 55 -11.18 -29.36 -14.77
C ASN A 55 -12.60 -28.91 -14.38
N LEU A 56 -13.59 -29.77 -14.63
CA LEU A 56 -14.98 -29.49 -14.28
C LEU A 56 -15.14 -29.40 -12.75
N ARG A 57 -14.55 -30.33 -12.02
CA ARG A 57 -14.60 -30.38 -10.56
C ARG A 57 -13.88 -29.19 -9.93
N GLN A 58 -12.69 -28.84 -10.41
CA GLN A 58 -11.98 -27.61 -10.01
C GLN A 58 -12.91 -26.39 -10.17
N LYS A 59 -13.55 -26.25 -11.33
CA LYS A 59 -14.45 -25.12 -11.60
C LYS A 59 -15.70 -25.10 -10.70
N ILE A 60 -16.20 -26.26 -10.29
CA ILE A 60 -17.33 -26.37 -9.35
C ILE A 60 -16.87 -26.04 -7.93
N GLU A 61 -15.71 -26.54 -7.52
CA GLU A 61 -15.13 -26.30 -6.19
C GLU A 61 -14.59 -24.89 -6.00
N ASP A 62 -14.30 -24.14 -7.08
CA ASP A 62 -13.92 -22.71 -6.99
C ASP A 62 -15.05 -21.79 -6.47
N GLU A 63 -16.23 -22.33 -6.11
CA GLU A 63 -17.33 -21.63 -5.42
C GLU A 63 -17.89 -20.38 -6.15
N PHE A 64 -18.07 -20.50 -7.47
CA PHE A 64 -18.73 -19.49 -8.33
C PHE A 64 -18.24 -18.04 -8.10
N PRO A 65 -16.94 -17.76 -8.29
CA PRO A 65 -16.37 -16.44 -8.13
C PRO A 65 -17.00 -15.43 -9.10
N GLU A 66 -17.54 -15.90 -10.24
CA GLU A 66 -18.27 -15.06 -11.18
C GLU A 66 -19.54 -14.43 -10.58
N LEU A 67 -20.21 -15.14 -9.65
CA LEU A 67 -21.38 -14.63 -8.95
C LEU A 67 -20.98 -13.75 -7.77
N THR A 68 -20.10 -14.24 -6.90
CA THR A 68 -19.71 -13.54 -5.66
C THR A 68 -18.92 -12.27 -5.96
N HIS A 69 -17.94 -12.32 -6.87
CA HIS A 69 -17.23 -11.12 -7.31
C HIS A 69 -18.15 -10.13 -8.02
N GLY A 70 -19.14 -10.62 -8.78
CA GLY A 70 -20.16 -9.77 -9.39
C GLY A 70 -20.95 -8.96 -8.35
N LEU A 71 -21.44 -9.64 -7.31
CA LEU A 71 -22.16 -9.00 -6.20
C LEU A 71 -21.26 -8.03 -5.41
N ILE A 72 -20.04 -8.46 -5.07
CA ILE A 72 -19.07 -7.60 -4.35
C ILE A 72 -18.72 -6.38 -5.19
N LYS A 73 -18.55 -6.50 -6.51
CA LYS A 73 -18.25 -5.36 -7.38
C LYS A 73 -19.37 -4.31 -7.38
N MET A 74 -20.63 -4.72 -7.19
CA MET A 74 -21.77 -3.80 -7.07
C MET A 74 -21.80 -3.09 -5.71
N LEU A 75 -21.48 -3.81 -4.63
CA LEU A 75 -21.54 -3.28 -3.26
C LEU A 75 -20.28 -2.51 -2.86
N TRP A 76 -19.11 -3.08 -3.13
CA TRP A 76 -17.80 -2.58 -2.73
C TRP A 76 -16.71 -2.89 -3.78
N PRO A 77 -16.65 -2.10 -4.88
CA PRO A 77 -15.75 -2.37 -6.00
C PRO A 77 -14.25 -2.32 -5.65
N ASN A 78 -13.88 -1.60 -4.59
CA ASN A 78 -12.50 -1.46 -4.16
C ASN A 78 -11.94 -2.71 -3.46
N TYR A 79 -12.78 -3.58 -2.93
CA TYR A 79 -12.33 -4.77 -2.20
C TYR A 79 -11.64 -5.80 -3.13
N LEU A 80 -12.00 -5.79 -4.41
CA LEU A 80 -11.43 -6.67 -5.43
C LEU A 80 -10.27 -6.03 -6.20
N ARG A 81 -9.87 -4.80 -5.86
CA ARG A 81 -8.78 -4.11 -6.55
C ARG A 81 -7.46 -4.38 -5.84
N PRO A 82 -6.38 -4.64 -6.58
CA PRO A 82 -5.06 -4.73 -5.98
C PRO A 82 -4.68 -3.38 -5.35
N VAL A 83 -3.93 -3.45 -4.25
CA VAL A 83 -3.36 -2.26 -3.60
C VAL A 83 -2.08 -1.90 -4.35
N PRO A 84 -1.96 -0.68 -4.92
CA PRO A 84 -0.76 -0.26 -5.62
C PRO A 84 0.40 -0.07 -4.63
N ALA A 85 1.63 -0.09 -5.15
CA ALA A 85 2.80 0.33 -4.38
C ALA A 85 2.66 1.80 -3.96
N MET A 86 3.02 2.11 -2.72
CA MET A 86 2.98 3.45 -2.14
C MET A 86 4.33 3.78 -1.52
N THR A 87 4.72 5.04 -1.59
CA THR A 87 5.97 5.53 -1.01
C THR A 87 5.82 7.00 -0.63
N LEU A 88 6.75 7.49 0.18
CA LEU A 88 6.91 8.89 0.52
C LEU A 88 7.94 9.54 -0.38
N ILE A 89 7.67 10.79 -0.77
CA ILE A 89 8.57 11.61 -1.58
C ILE A 89 8.78 12.92 -0.83
N GLU A 90 10.05 13.27 -0.61
CA GLU A 90 10.45 14.57 -0.07
C GLU A 90 10.78 15.53 -1.21
N TYR A 91 10.18 16.72 -1.19
CA TYR A 91 10.58 17.81 -2.07
C TYR A 91 11.45 18.79 -1.31
N THR A 92 12.72 18.91 -1.72
CA THR A 92 13.62 19.91 -1.17
C THR A 92 13.62 21.16 -2.04
N PRO A 93 13.21 22.34 -1.53
CA PRO A 93 13.29 23.58 -2.29
C PRO A 93 14.74 23.96 -2.60
N ASP A 94 14.96 24.39 -3.85
CA ASP A 94 16.19 25.06 -4.25
C ASP A 94 16.17 26.50 -3.73
N MET A 95 16.86 26.73 -2.62
CA MET A 95 16.86 28.00 -1.87
C MET A 95 17.51 29.15 -2.65
N ASP A 96 18.29 28.87 -3.68
CA ASP A 96 18.92 29.92 -4.50
C ASP A 96 17.99 30.42 -5.63
N LYS A 97 17.00 29.61 -6.01
CA LYS A 97 16.14 29.86 -7.18
C LYS A 97 14.68 30.13 -6.82
N SER A 98 14.22 29.68 -5.66
CA SER A 98 12.83 29.82 -5.25
C SER A 98 12.71 30.69 -4.01
N SER A 99 12.17 31.89 -4.18
CA SER A 99 11.80 32.81 -3.10
C SER A 99 10.29 32.91 -2.85
N VAL A 100 9.49 32.18 -3.65
CA VAL A 100 8.02 32.23 -3.60
C VAL A 100 7.49 30.82 -3.34
N PRO A 101 6.40 30.66 -2.56
CA PRO A 101 5.74 29.37 -2.38
C PRO A 101 5.21 28.80 -3.70
N VAL A 102 5.45 27.51 -3.94
CA VAL A 102 4.97 26.79 -5.13
C VAL A 102 4.02 25.68 -4.72
N LEU A 103 2.84 25.62 -5.35
CA LEU A 103 1.90 24.52 -5.15
C LEU A 103 2.22 23.39 -6.13
N ILE A 104 2.45 22.18 -5.60
CA ILE A 104 2.52 20.96 -6.38
C ILE A 104 1.16 20.28 -6.24
N PRO A 105 0.37 20.20 -7.33
CA PRO A 105 -0.98 19.67 -7.25
C PRO A 105 -0.98 18.15 -7.11
N ARG A 106 -2.04 17.65 -6.47
CA ARG A 106 -2.44 16.25 -6.53
C ARG A 106 -2.54 15.80 -7.99
N ASN A 107 -2.23 14.54 -8.21
CA ASN A 107 -2.18 13.88 -9.52
C ASN A 107 -0.95 14.22 -10.38
N GLU A 108 -0.02 15.06 -9.89
CA GLU A 108 1.29 15.19 -10.53
C GLU A 108 2.01 13.84 -10.51
N GLN A 109 2.66 13.51 -11.63
CA GLN A 109 3.28 12.20 -11.85
C GLN A 109 4.81 12.29 -11.81
N PHE A 110 5.42 11.28 -11.20
CA PHE A 110 6.87 11.17 -11.10
C PHE A 110 7.29 9.76 -11.48
N THR A 111 8.34 9.65 -12.27
CA THR A 111 8.83 8.35 -12.76
C THR A 111 10.21 8.10 -12.20
N THR A 112 10.43 6.93 -11.62
CA THR A 112 11.75 6.52 -11.14
C THR A 112 12.69 6.35 -12.32
N ASN A 113 13.95 6.78 -12.20
CA ASN A 113 14.95 6.49 -13.21
C ASN A 113 15.21 4.99 -13.29
N ALA A 114 15.31 4.45 -14.51
CA ALA A 114 15.77 3.09 -14.72
C ALA A 114 17.22 2.96 -14.21
N GLY A 115 17.50 1.96 -13.37
CA GLY A 115 18.86 1.64 -12.90
C GLY A 115 19.26 2.11 -11.49
N GLU A 116 18.50 3.00 -10.83
CA GLU A 116 18.80 3.45 -9.44
C GLU A 116 18.01 2.71 -8.35
N ILE A 117 17.15 1.76 -8.73
CA ILE A 117 16.45 0.90 -7.77
C ILE A 117 17.46 -0.08 -7.18
N ARG A 118 18.10 0.32 -6.07
CA ARG A 118 18.76 -0.63 -5.17
C ARG A 118 17.69 -1.48 -4.52
N VAL A 119 17.35 -2.59 -5.18
CA VAL A 119 16.64 -3.68 -4.52
C VAL A 119 17.66 -4.30 -3.57
N ASP A 120 17.64 -3.93 -2.29
CA ASP A 120 18.37 -4.67 -1.27
C ASP A 120 17.83 -6.10 -1.26
N GLU A 121 18.63 -7.01 -1.84
CA GLU A 121 18.71 -8.46 -1.59
C GLU A 121 17.43 -9.26 -1.26
N VAL A 122 16.34 -9.12 -2.03
CA VAL A 122 15.17 -10.04 -1.93
C VAL A 122 14.95 -10.90 -3.18
N LEU A 123 15.70 -10.67 -4.27
CA LEU A 123 15.55 -11.50 -5.49
C LEU A 123 16.48 -12.73 -5.45
N PRO A 124 15.95 -13.95 -5.70
CA PRO A 124 16.75 -15.16 -5.80
C PRO A 124 17.87 -15.04 -6.85
N SER A 125 19.05 -15.57 -6.52
CA SER A 125 20.32 -15.48 -7.27
C SER A 125 20.29 -15.93 -8.74
N ASP A 126 19.20 -16.53 -9.21
CA ASP A 126 19.09 -17.11 -10.56
C ASP A 126 18.22 -16.29 -11.53
N ALA A 127 17.64 -15.17 -11.08
CA ALA A 127 16.98 -14.23 -11.99
C ALA A 127 18.03 -13.43 -12.76
N LYS A 128 17.95 -13.41 -14.09
CA LYS A 128 18.74 -12.49 -14.92
C LYS A 128 18.64 -11.09 -14.32
N LYS A 129 19.78 -10.41 -14.15
CA LYS A 129 19.87 -8.99 -13.77
C LYS A 129 19.27 -8.11 -14.88
N GLU A 130 17.98 -8.24 -15.13
CA GLU A 130 17.22 -7.29 -15.90
C GLU A 130 16.96 -6.11 -14.97
N GLU A 131 17.34 -4.92 -15.43
CA GLU A 131 17.05 -3.70 -14.70
C GLU A 131 15.53 -3.57 -14.54
N PRO A 132 15.03 -3.30 -13.33
CA PRO A 132 13.60 -3.14 -13.12
C PRO A 132 13.07 -2.00 -14.00
N PRO A 133 11.89 -2.17 -14.64
CA PRO A 133 11.30 -1.11 -15.44
C PRO A 133 10.99 0.10 -14.57
N PRO A 134 10.99 1.32 -15.13
CA PRO A 134 10.66 2.52 -14.39
C PRO A 134 9.21 2.46 -13.88
N CYS A 135 9.00 2.89 -12.64
CA CYS A 135 7.69 2.99 -12.01
C CYS A 135 7.21 4.44 -12.01
N THR A 136 5.96 4.66 -12.41
CA THR A 136 5.32 5.98 -12.32
C THR A 136 4.42 6.04 -11.08
N PHE A 137 4.72 6.99 -10.20
CA PHE A 137 3.94 7.33 -9.02
C PHE A 137 3.12 8.59 -9.28
N THR A 138 2.01 8.72 -8.57
CA THR A 138 1.09 9.86 -8.67
C THR A 138 0.86 10.43 -7.28
N LEU A 139 1.04 11.75 -7.11
CA LEU A 139 0.81 12.40 -5.82
C LEU A 139 -0.65 12.28 -5.40
N CYS A 140 -0.87 11.85 -4.15
CA CYS A 140 -2.20 11.69 -3.57
C CYS A 140 -2.77 12.96 -2.93
N ARG A 141 -1.92 13.95 -2.61
CA ARG A 141 -2.30 15.17 -1.90
C ARG A 141 -1.60 16.38 -2.52
N ASP A 142 -2.25 17.53 -2.41
CA ASP A 142 -1.62 18.82 -2.69
C ASP A 142 -0.52 19.08 -1.64
N ILE A 143 0.61 19.63 -2.07
CA ILE A 143 1.70 20.06 -1.18
C ILE A 143 2.22 21.43 -1.60
N TRP A 144 2.42 22.30 -0.61
CA TRP A 144 3.06 23.59 -0.80
C TRP A 144 4.56 23.48 -0.52
N LEU A 145 5.36 23.80 -1.53
CA LEU A 145 6.80 23.96 -1.41
C LEU A 145 7.09 25.40 -0.98
N LEU A 146 7.32 25.59 0.31
CA LEU A 146 7.72 26.89 0.86
C LEU A 146 9.23 27.09 0.70
N PRO A 147 9.72 28.32 0.50
CA PRO A 147 11.15 28.64 0.41
C PRO A 147 11.82 28.62 1.80
N VAL A 148 11.61 27.53 2.54
CA VAL A 148 12.13 27.29 3.88
C VAL A 148 12.75 25.90 3.95
N ARG A 149 13.83 25.77 4.70
CA ARG A 149 14.53 24.49 4.90
C ARG A 149 14.68 24.23 6.40
N LEU A 150 14.42 22.99 6.79
CA LEU A 150 14.68 22.51 8.14
C LEU A 150 16.20 22.41 8.34
N GLU A 151 16.75 23.16 9.29
CA GLU A 151 18.19 23.14 9.61
C GLU A 151 18.47 22.25 10.81
N GLN A 152 17.63 22.34 11.84
CA GLN A 152 17.90 21.67 13.11
C GLN A 152 16.62 21.34 13.87
N ILE A 153 16.61 20.17 14.52
CA ILE A 153 15.61 19.77 15.49
C ILE A 153 16.34 19.48 16.80
N GLU A 154 15.94 20.14 17.89
CA GLU A 154 16.47 19.89 19.23
C GLU A 154 15.34 19.55 20.20
N ASN A 155 15.51 18.47 20.95
CA ASN A 155 14.67 18.20 22.10
C ASN A 155 15.19 18.98 23.31
N ARG A 156 14.43 19.99 23.76
CA ARG A 156 14.71 20.78 24.98
C ARG A 156 13.73 20.47 26.11
N SER A 157 13.12 19.29 26.06
CA SER A 157 12.20 18.83 27.09
C SER A 157 12.90 18.70 28.43
N THR A 158 12.15 19.03 29.48
CA THR A 158 12.54 18.86 30.87
C THR A 158 11.59 17.86 31.53
N THR A 159 11.82 17.52 32.80
CA THR A 159 10.89 16.65 33.56
C THR A 159 9.51 17.28 33.78
N ARG A 160 9.34 18.59 33.53
CA ARG A 160 8.07 19.30 33.70
C ARG A 160 7.38 19.63 32.38
N ASN A 161 8.14 20.00 31.35
CA ASN A 161 7.61 20.46 30.07
C ASN A 161 8.28 19.72 28.91
N GLY A 162 7.48 19.19 27.98
CA GLY A 162 7.96 18.72 26.69
C GLY A 162 8.14 19.89 25.72
N VAL A 163 9.35 20.10 25.19
CA VAL A 163 9.66 21.19 24.26
C VAL A 163 10.55 20.67 23.14
N ILE A 164 10.11 20.92 21.90
CA ILE A 164 10.88 20.61 20.69
C ILE A 164 11.13 21.93 19.98
N ASN A 165 12.41 22.27 19.80
CA ASN A 165 12.82 23.42 19.01
C ASN A 165 13.09 22.98 17.58
N ILE A 166 12.48 23.68 16.63
CA ILE A 166 12.64 23.43 15.21
C ILE A 166 13.15 24.71 14.56
N THR A 167 14.36 24.64 14.00
CA THR A 167 15.03 25.79 13.38
C THR A 167 14.94 25.68 11.87
N PHE A 168 14.48 26.75 11.23
CA PHE A 168 14.38 26.86 9.78
C PHE A 168 15.31 27.95 9.24
N SER A 169 15.87 27.71 8.05
CA SER A 169 16.44 28.76 7.20
C SER A 169 15.41 29.16 6.14
N VAL A 170 15.47 30.42 5.69
CA VAL A 170 14.56 30.99 4.71
C VAL A 170 15.39 31.46 3.50
N ALA A 171 14.87 31.25 2.29
CA ALA A 171 15.60 31.59 1.07
C ALA A 171 15.87 33.11 0.99
N PRO A 172 17.06 33.54 0.51
CA PRO A 172 17.38 34.95 0.36
C PRO A 172 16.33 35.68 -0.52
N GLY A 173 15.89 36.86 -0.08
CA GLY A 173 14.91 37.66 -0.81
C GLY A 173 13.45 37.27 -0.60
N THR A 174 13.16 36.26 0.24
CA THR A 174 11.78 35.94 0.67
C THR A 174 11.32 36.95 1.71
N ASP A 175 10.13 37.53 1.52
CA ASP A 175 9.49 38.32 2.57
C ASP A 175 8.76 37.40 3.56
N PHE A 176 9.42 37.12 4.68
CA PHE A 176 8.89 36.27 5.75
C PHE A 176 7.53 36.74 6.29
N ARG A 177 7.22 38.05 6.23
CA ARG A 177 5.94 38.58 6.74
C ARG A 177 4.74 38.18 5.87
N THR A 178 4.99 37.85 4.62
CA THR A 178 3.97 37.44 3.65
C THR A 178 3.86 35.92 3.53
N LEU A 179 4.79 35.19 4.16
CA LEU A 179 4.85 33.75 4.09
C LEU A 179 3.77 33.14 4.99
N ASP A 180 2.83 32.44 4.36
CA ASP A 180 1.80 31.70 5.07
C ASP A 180 2.35 30.37 5.60
N LEU A 181 2.72 30.35 6.87
CA LEU A 181 3.28 29.17 7.54
C LEU A 181 2.23 28.06 7.78
N ASN A 182 0.92 28.35 7.64
CA ASN A 182 -0.12 27.32 7.72
C ASN A 182 -0.03 26.29 6.57
N LYS A 183 0.78 26.58 5.56
CA LYS A 183 1.08 25.68 4.46
C LYS A 183 2.22 24.69 4.75
N LEU A 184 2.86 24.80 5.91
CA LEU A 184 3.86 23.84 6.36
C LEU A 184 3.20 22.53 6.75
N ARG A 185 3.71 21.45 6.17
CA ARG A 185 3.35 20.08 6.51
C ARG A 185 4.59 19.34 7.02
N PHE A 186 4.49 18.78 8.21
CA PHE A 186 5.51 17.93 8.81
C PHE A 186 5.17 16.45 8.60
N TRP A 187 6.21 15.63 8.50
CA TRP A 187 6.11 14.18 8.56
C TRP A 187 6.99 13.65 9.69
N LEU A 188 6.49 12.70 10.49
CA LEU A 188 7.25 12.11 11.58
C LEU A 188 8.16 10.98 11.07
N GLY A 189 9.37 11.33 10.63
CA GLY A 189 10.26 10.43 9.90
C GLY A 189 11.24 9.57 10.68
N ASN A 190 10.92 9.20 11.92
CA ASN A 190 11.80 8.32 12.70
C ASN A 190 11.47 6.85 12.41
N ASP A 191 12.51 6.02 12.23
CA ASP A 191 12.39 4.56 12.09
C ASP A 191 11.94 3.88 13.41
N ASP A 192 12.09 4.57 14.55
CA ASP A 192 11.56 4.10 15.82
C ASP A 192 10.06 4.38 15.99
N ASN A 193 9.26 3.32 15.83
CA ASN A 193 7.81 3.34 16.04
C ASN A 193 7.43 3.87 17.43
N TYR A 194 8.17 3.53 18.48
CA TYR A 194 7.81 3.93 19.85
C TYR A 194 7.83 5.46 20.01
N THR A 195 8.96 6.08 19.63
CA THR A 195 9.09 7.55 19.69
C THR A 195 8.06 8.23 18.79
N ARG A 196 7.82 7.68 17.61
CA ARG A 196 6.89 8.22 16.61
C ARG A 196 5.45 8.25 17.12
N ASP A 197 4.96 7.14 17.67
CA ASP A 197 3.61 7.01 18.20
C ASP A 197 3.41 7.90 19.44
N GLN A 198 4.44 8.00 20.29
CA GLN A 198 4.40 8.86 21.47
C GLN A 198 4.36 10.35 21.09
N LEU A 199 5.15 10.77 20.11
CA LEU A 199 5.11 12.14 19.58
C LEU A 199 3.77 12.43 18.92
N TYR A 200 3.23 11.48 18.15
CA TYR A 200 1.92 11.62 17.53
C TYR A 200 0.83 11.91 18.58
N LEU A 201 0.80 11.11 19.66
CA LEU A 201 -0.11 11.33 20.78
C LEU A 201 0.10 12.71 21.42
N TRP A 202 1.35 13.10 21.67
CA TRP A 202 1.66 14.40 22.27
C TRP A 202 1.23 15.58 21.39
N PHE A 203 1.42 15.50 20.08
CA PHE A 203 1.00 16.55 19.14
C PHE A 203 -0.52 16.65 19.02
N CYS A 204 -1.24 15.53 19.07
CA CYS A 204 -2.71 15.53 18.98
C CYS A 204 -3.39 15.96 20.28
N GLU A 205 -2.94 15.48 21.44
CA GLU A 205 -3.71 15.58 22.70
C GLU A 205 -3.06 16.49 23.76
N TYR A 206 -1.75 16.71 23.69
CA TYR A 206 -1.00 17.37 24.77
C TYR A 206 -0.28 18.65 24.33
N LEU A 207 -0.43 19.07 23.08
CA LEU A 207 0.14 20.30 22.55
C LEU A 207 -0.48 21.52 23.24
N GLN A 208 0.34 22.34 23.89
CA GLN A 208 -0.12 23.52 24.64
C GLN A 208 -0.02 24.83 23.85
N GLY A 209 0.70 24.84 22.73
CA GLY A 209 0.95 26.01 21.89
C GLY A 209 2.38 26.00 21.35
N ALA A 210 2.75 27.07 20.66
CA ALA A 210 4.10 27.27 20.14
C ALA A 210 4.57 28.71 20.32
N ASP A 211 5.88 28.91 20.19
CA ASP A 211 6.52 30.21 20.18
C ASP A 211 7.38 30.31 18.91
N LEU A 212 7.23 31.40 18.17
CA LEU A 212 8.02 31.70 16.98
C LEU A 212 9.08 32.75 17.32
N THR A 213 10.35 32.40 17.13
CA THR A 213 11.48 33.32 17.33
C THR A 213 12.10 33.69 15.99
N VAL A 214 12.18 34.99 15.70
CA VAL A 214 12.81 35.52 14.48
C VAL A 214 13.81 36.62 14.88
N GLY A 215 15.10 36.31 14.82
CA GLY A 215 16.14 37.18 15.35
C GLY A 215 15.93 37.42 16.85
N GLU A 216 15.74 38.68 17.26
CA GLU A 216 15.44 39.05 18.65
C GLU A 216 13.95 39.09 18.97
N GLN A 217 13.07 38.92 17.98
CA GLN A 217 11.62 38.96 18.18
C GLN A 217 11.11 37.59 18.61
N HIS A 218 10.24 37.59 19.62
CA HIS A 218 9.57 36.40 20.13
C HIS A 218 8.06 36.61 20.06
N ILE A 219 7.38 35.75 19.30
CA ILE A 219 5.93 35.82 19.06
C ILE A 219 5.31 34.56 19.62
N ARG A 220 4.41 34.71 20.59
CA ARG A 220 3.66 33.58 21.15
C ARG A 220 2.49 33.24 20.22
N LEU A 221 2.33 31.96 19.92
CA LEU A 221 1.27 31.42 19.07
C LEU A 221 0.35 30.53 19.92
N PRO A 222 -0.59 31.13 20.69
CA PRO A 222 -1.46 30.37 21.58
C PRO A 222 -2.51 29.52 20.83
N GLU A 223 -2.85 29.90 19.59
CA GLU A 223 -3.79 29.16 18.73
C GLU A 223 -3.08 28.12 17.85
N PHE A 224 -1.77 27.96 18.01
CA PHE A 224 -0.99 26.99 17.27
C PHE A 224 -1.47 25.57 17.56
N MET A 225 -1.75 24.84 16.50
CA MET A 225 -2.09 23.42 16.55
C MET A 225 -1.46 22.67 15.38
N LEU A 226 -1.24 21.38 15.60
CA LEU A 226 -0.83 20.45 14.56
C LEU A 226 -2.04 19.57 14.20
N LYS A 227 -2.56 19.71 12.98
CA LYS A 227 -3.69 18.90 12.51
C LYS A 227 -3.18 17.65 11.81
N ALA A 228 -3.52 16.47 12.34
CA ALA A 228 -3.19 15.21 11.69
C ALA A 228 -3.85 15.08 10.30
N VAL A 229 -3.09 14.57 9.33
CA VAL A 229 -3.48 14.44 7.91
C VAL A 229 -3.69 12.97 7.56
N GLY A 230 -4.67 12.67 6.72
CA GLY A 230 -4.98 11.31 6.26
C GLY A 230 -6.44 10.91 6.44
N PHE A 231 -7.13 11.55 7.38
CA PHE A 231 -8.49 11.19 7.77
C PHE A 231 -9.56 11.86 6.91
N GLU A 232 -9.25 13.01 6.30
CA GLU A 232 -10.21 13.77 5.51
C GLU A 232 -10.39 13.17 4.10
N PRO A 233 -11.54 13.39 3.42
CA PRO A 233 -11.77 12.86 2.07
C PRO A 233 -10.74 13.31 1.03
N GLN A 234 -10.22 14.54 1.13
CA GLN A 234 -9.18 15.06 0.23
C GLN A 234 -7.82 14.38 0.41
N ASP A 235 -7.60 13.73 1.54
CA ASP A 235 -6.33 13.05 1.86
C ASP A 235 -6.25 11.62 1.31
N ALA A 236 -7.32 11.15 0.66
CA ALA A 236 -7.44 9.81 0.10
C ALA A 236 -6.30 9.49 -0.86
N MET A 237 -5.57 8.42 -0.55
CA MET A 237 -4.51 7.88 -1.41
C MET A 237 -5.09 7.04 -2.53
N LEU A 238 -6.10 6.24 -2.22
CA LEU A 238 -6.75 5.35 -3.18
C LEU A 238 -8.05 5.96 -3.71
N PRO A 239 -8.39 5.77 -5.00
CA PRO A 239 -9.69 6.16 -5.52
C PRO A 239 -10.81 5.48 -4.74
N TRP A 240 -11.65 6.26 -4.06
CA TRP A 240 -12.75 5.73 -3.25
C TRP A 240 -14.12 5.96 -3.92
N PRO A 241 -14.99 4.93 -4.00
CA PRO A 241 -16.29 5.08 -4.62
C PRO A 241 -17.23 5.88 -3.72
N LYS A 242 -18.06 6.74 -4.32
CA LYS A 242 -18.95 7.65 -3.58
C LYS A 242 -20.11 6.95 -2.86
N ASN A 243 -20.41 5.71 -3.24
CA ASN A 243 -21.50 4.92 -2.68
C ASN A 243 -21.08 4.06 -1.46
N VAL A 244 -19.83 4.14 -1.02
CA VAL A 244 -19.31 3.39 0.14
C VAL A 244 -18.82 4.37 1.20
N HIS A 245 -19.10 4.07 2.47
CA HIS A 245 -18.68 4.89 3.60
C HIS A 245 -17.16 5.10 3.62
N SER A 246 -16.71 6.35 3.79
CA SER A 246 -15.29 6.73 3.75
C SER A 246 -14.47 6.17 4.91
N GLY A 247 -15.10 5.79 6.03
CA GLY A 247 -14.39 5.15 7.16
C GLY A 247 -13.68 3.85 6.77
N TYR A 248 -14.21 3.09 5.81
CA TYR A 248 -13.55 1.89 5.31
C TYR A 248 -12.28 2.20 4.51
N ARG A 249 -12.21 3.37 3.85
CA ARG A 249 -10.97 3.86 3.22
C ARG A 249 -9.88 4.00 4.25
N ILE A 250 -10.17 4.66 5.37
CA ILE A 250 -9.18 4.95 6.41
C ILE A 250 -8.61 3.64 6.96
N LEU A 251 -9.46 2.65 7.24
CA LEU A 251 -9.01 1.33 7.68
C LEU A 251 -8.11 0.65 6.63
N GLN A 252 -8.54 0.61 5.37
CA GLN A 252 -7.76 0.00 4.30
C GLN A 252 -6.40 0.71 4.13
N GLU A 253 -6.39 2.03 4.02
CA GLU A 253 -5.17 2.82 3.85
C GLU A 253 -4.24 2.69 5.06
N TYR A 254 -4.76 2.67 6.29
CA TYR A 254 -3.96 2.51 7.50
C TYR A 254 -3.28 1.14 7.56
N PHE A 255 -4.00 0.06 7.24
CA PHE A 255 -3.40 -1.28 7.24
C PHE A 255 -2.48 -1.54 6.04
N CYS A 256 -2.67 -0.83 4.93
CA CYS A 256 -1.79 -0.94 3.77
C CYS A 256 -0.53 -0.08 3.88
N TYR A 257 -0.65 1.15 4.39
CA TYR A 257 0.46 2.10 4.47
C TYR A 257 0.27 3.11 5.63
N PRO A 258 0.61 2.72 6.87
CA PRO A 258 0.43 3.55 8.08
C PRO A 258 1.14 4.91 8.00
N ASP A 259 2.30 4.97 7.33
CA ASP A 259 3.14 6.17 7.29
C ASP A 259 2.45 7.38 6.66
N ALA A 260 1.41 7.16 5.85
CA ALA A 260 0.58 8.22 5.28
C ALA A 260 -0.27 8.99 6.30
N PHE A 261 -0.40 8.48 7.54
CA PHE A 261 -1.15 9.09 8.63
C PHE A 261 -0.26 9.85 9.63
N LEU A 262 1.05 9.88 9.39
CA LEU A 262 2.05 10.50 10.28
C LEU A 262 2.42 11.92 9.86
N PHE A 263 1.51 12.56 9.10
CA PHE A 263 1.65 13.92 8.63
C PHE A 263 0.84 14.87 9.51
N PHE A 264 1.38 16.08 9.71
CA PHE A 264 0.73 17.16 10.43
C PHE A 264 0.77 18.45 9.65
N ASP A 265 -0.38 19.08 9.46
CA ASP A 265 -0.48 20.45 8.97
C ASP A 265 -0.37 21.44 10.13
N LEU A 266 0.45 22.48 9.93
CA LEU A 266 0.54 23.59 10.86
C LEU A 266 -0.70 24.47 10.72
N CYS A 267 -1.36 24.81 11.83
CA CYS A 267 -2.51 25.72 11.85
C CYS A 267 -2.37 26.71 13.00
N GLY A 268 -2.66 27.98 12.77
CA GLY A 268 -2.66 29.03 13.79
C GLY A 268 -1.96 30.31 13.34
#